data_AF-A0A091C0W6-F1
#
_entry.id   AF-A0A091C0W6-F1
#
_cell.length_a   1.000
_cell.length_b   1.000
_cell.length_c   1.000
_cell.angle_alpha   90.00
_cell.angle_beta   90.00
_cell.angle_gamma   90.00
#
_symmetry.space_group_name_H-M   'P 1'
#
loop_
_entity.id
_entity.type
_entity.pdbx_description
1 polymer ?
#
loop_
_entity_poly.entity_id
_entity_poly.type
_entity_poly.pdbx_seq_one_letter_code
_entity_poly.pdbx_strand_id
1 'polypeptide(L)'
;MKYLRQAADEFGMKVITEVMDETHIDLVAQYSDILQVGARNMQNFKLLTAVGKTGKPVGLKRGISGTINEWLNAAEYVAVSGKSPVIFIERGIRTFEDATRNTFDLSAVPLIKKLSHFPIIVDPSHGTGVWDLVPPMARAGVAAGADGMIVEIHPDPENAWSDGQQSLNEKKLQTNDERNSSIKFRYEGNFFTTRAHSEEGKMIITVNLKDHSYPINVQRNSLKQSGVWVKSIWAKQKVALVTDNTVNQIYAQQVKESLDSNGFQTTVMVIPSGETSKSLEMTDFLYRKLAQNHFTKNDGVIALGGGVVGDLAGFVAATYMRGIHFLQFPTSLLAQVDSSIGGKTAINMTAAKNLIGTFYQPDGVLIDPAVLDTLPQRRLREGVAEIVKAAAIADVDLWQLLERIRNSTELKQRAEEIIIPALKVKQQVVEKDEFDQNQRLI
;
A
#
# COMPACT_ATOMS: atom_id res chain seq x y z
N MET A 1 31.87 -24.06 -18.52
CA MET A 1 32.57 -23.30 -17.46
C MET A 1 33.52 -22.24 -18.00
N LYS A 2 34.48 -22.55 -18.88
CA LYS A 2 35.42 -21.54 -19.44
C LYS A 2 34.73 -20.35 -20.10
N TYR A 3 33.74 -20.59 -20.95
CA TYR A 3 32.97 -19.51 -21.60
C TYR A 3 32.17 -18.65 -20.61
N LEU A 4 31.61 -19.26 -19.57
CA LEU A 4 30.87 -18.55 -18.52
C LEU A 4 31.79 -17.59 -17.75
N ARG A 5 32.99 -18.07 -17.37
CA ARG A 5 34.00 -17.24 -16.70
C ARG A 5 34.48 -16.10 -17.60
N GLN A 6 34.78 -16.40 -18.88
CA GLN A 6 35.22 -15.39 -19.85
C GLN A 6 34.18 -14.28 -20.03
N ALA A 7 32.89 -14.64 -20.22
CA ALA A 7 31.82 -13.65 -20.35
C ALA A 7 31.70 -12.79 -19.08
N ALA A 8 31.76 -13.41 -17.91
CA ALA A 8 31.67 -12.67 -16.66
C ALA A 8 32.87 -11.70 -16.47
N ASP A 9 34.08 -12.10 -16.86
CA ASP A 9 35.25 -11.22 -16.78
C ASP A 9 35.16 -10.04 -17.76
N GLU A 10 34.66 -10.29 -18.97
CA GLU A 10 34.44 -9.26 -19.99
C GLU A 10 33.47 -8.16 -19.53
N PHE A 11 32.41 -8.54 -18.81
CA PHE A 11 31.38 -7.62 -18.32
C PHE A 11 31.53 -7.21 -16.85
N GLY A 12 32.65 -7.56 -16.20
CA GLY A 12 32.89 -7.22 -14.79
C GLY A 12 31.90 -7.86 -13.80
N MET A 13 31.32 -9.00 -14.15
CA MET A 13 30.33 -9.71 -13.35
C MET A 13 30.94 -10.84 -12.51
N LYS A 14 30.19 -11.23 -11.48
CA LYS A 14 30.48 -12.40 -10.64
C LYS A 14 29.74 -13.63 -11.15
N VAL A 15 30.36 -14.80 -11.00
CA VAL A 15 29.78 -16.09 -11.43
C VAL A 15 29.32 -16.86 -10.20
N ILE A 16 28.02 -17.19 -10.19
CA ILE A 16 27.43 -18.21 -9.32
C ILE A 16 27.04 -19.41 -10.18
N THR A 17 27.33 -20.63 -9.72
CA THR A 17 26.97 -21.85 -10.45
C THR A 17 26.84 -23.05 -9.51
N GLU A 18 26.01 -24.01 -9.90
CA GLU A 18 25.71 -25.18 -9.06
C GLU A 18 26.87 -26.19 -9.02
N VAL A 19 27.10 -26.73 -7.82
CA VAL A 19 27.94 -27.91 -7.57
C VAL A 19 27.02 -29.08 -7.28
N MET A 20 27.06 -30.10 -8.13
CA MET A 20 26.21 -31.28 -7.97
C MET A 20 26.85 -32.38 -7.11
N ASP A 21 28.17 -32.43 -7.04
CA ASP A 21 28.93 -33.51 -6.40
C ASP A 21 30.31 -33.01 -5.88
N GLU A 22 30.85 -33.68 -4.85
CA GLU A 22 32.12 -33.34 -4.20
C GLU A 22 33.30 -33.36 -5.18
N THR A 23 33.31 -34.29 -6.16
CA THR A 23 34.39 -34.44 -7.15
C THR A 23 34.48 -33.27 -8.13
N HIS A 24 33.42 -32.47 -8.27
CA HIS A 24 33.39 -31.32 -9.16
C HIS A 24 33.74 -30.00 -8.46
N ILE A 25 33.93 -29.99 -7.14
CA ILE A 25 34.15 -28.76 -6.36
C ILE A 25 35.35 -27.98 -6.90
N ASP A 26 36.51 -28.63 -7.06
CA ASP A 26 37.74 -27.94 -7.47
C ASP A 26 37.60 -27.30 -8.86
N LEU A 27 37.00 -28.02 -9.80
CA LEU A 27 36.74 -27.52 -11.15
C LEU A 27 35.77 -26.34 -11.11
N VAL A 28 34.66 -26.44 -10.38
CA VAL A 28 33.65 -25.39 -10.32
C VAL A 28 34.21 -24.14 -9.60
N ALA A 29 34.89 -24.33 -8.46
CA ALA A 29 35.51 -23.28 -7.68
C ALA A 29 36.58 -22.50 -8.46
N GLN A 30 37.24 -23.13 -9.44
CA GLN A 30 38.17 -22.45 -10.34
C GLN A 30 37.47 -21.40 -11.22
N TYR A 31 36.23 -21.65 -11.65
CA TYR A 31 35.51 -20.79 -12.61
C TYR A 31 34.37 -19.96 -11.99
N SER A 32 34.06 -20.13 -10.71
CA SER A 32 33.00 -19.38 -10.03
C SER A 32 33.50 -18.56 -8.84
N ASP A 33 32.83 -17.43 -8.58
CA ASP A 33 33.03 -16.62 -7.39
C ASP A 33 32.19 -17.16 -6.22
N ILE A 34 31.02 -17.73 -6.52
CA ILE A 34 30.05 -18.28 -5.55
C ILE A 34 29.72 -19.72 -5.97
N LEU A 35 29.70 -20.63 -5.00
CA LEU A 35 29.25 -22.01 -5.20
C LEU A 35 27.76 -22.12 -4.84
N GLN A 36 26.93 -22.65 -5.71
CA GLN A 36 25.52 -22.90 -5.40
C GLN A 36 25.30 -24.36 -5.04
N VAL A 37 24.59 -24.62 -3.95
CA VAL A 37 24.03 -25.93 -3.62
C VAL A 37 22.54 -25.90 -3.95
N GLY A 38 22.11 -26.71 -4.92
CA GLY A 38 20.71 -26.75 -5.34
C GLY A 38 19.79 -27.42 -4.32
N ALA A 39 18.48 -27.21 -4.50
CA ALA A 39 17.45 -27.64 -3.56
C ALA A 39 17.48 -29.16 -3.26
N ARG A 40 17.85 -30.00 -4.24
CA ARG A 40 17.96 -31.46 -4.05
C ARG A 40 19.13 -31.87 -3.17
N ASN A 41 20.14 -31.02 -3.08
CA ASN A 41 21.37 -31.26 -2.35
C ASN A 41 21.41 -30.53 -0.99
N MET A 42 20.35 -29.80 -0.60
CA MET A 42 20.29 -29.11 0.70
C MET A 42 20.49 -30.06 1.89
N GLN A 43 20.13 -31.34 1.76
CA GLN A 43 20.33 -32.36 2.81
C GLN A 43 21.57 -33.25 2.58
N ASN A 44 22.39 -32.95 1.58
CA ASN A 44 23.63 -33.68 1.32
C ASN A 44 24.76 -33.14 2.21
N PHE A 45 24.77 -33.56 3.49
CA PHE A 45 25.71 -33.03 4.49
C PHE A 45 27.18 -33.18 4.11
N LYS A 46 27.55 -34.25 3.39
CA LYS A 46 28.93 -34.41 2.89
C LYS A 46 29.29 -33.30 1.92
N LEU A 47 28.44 -33.05 0.93
CA LEU A 47 28.61 -31.96 -0.01
C LEU A 47 28.63 -30.59 0.69
N LEU A 48 27.72 -30.33 1.64
CA LEU A 48 27.70 -29.07 2.40
C LEU A 48 29.02 -28.82 3.15
N THR A 49 29.53 -29.84 3.83
CA THR A 49 30.83 -29.77 4.51
C THR A 49 31.97 -29.57 3.52
N ALA A 50 31.95 -30.25 2.38
CA ALA A 50 32.99 -30.14 1.36
C ALA A 50 33.01 -28.74 0.71
N VAL A 51 31.85 -28.19 0.32
CA VAL A 51 31.79 -26.81 -0.19
C VAL A 51 32.17 -25.79 0.87
N GLY A 52 31.79 -26.02 2.13
CA GLY A 52 32.15 -25.16 3.26
C GLY A 52 33.66 -25.04 3.49
N LYS A 53 34.42 -26.10 3.21
CA LYS A 53 35.90 -26.12 3.30
C LYS A 53 36.60 -25.26 2.24
N THR A 54 35.91 -24.86 1.17
CA THR A 54 36.51 -24.06 0.09
C THR A 54 36.76 -22.61 0.49
N GLY A 55 36.07 -22.10 1.52
CA GLY A 55 36.11 -20.70 1.94
C GLY A 55 35.38 -19.73 1.00
N LYS A 56 34.84 -20.20 -0.14
CA LYS A 56 34.06 -19.39 -1.07
C LYS A 56 32.64 -19.15 -0.53
N PRO A 57 32.00 -18.02 -0.86
CA PRO A 57 30.58 -17.85 -0.58
C PRO A 57 29.74 -18.96 -1.19
N VAL A 58 28.72 -19.41 -0.45
CA VAL A 58 27.83 -20.51 -0.84
C VAL A 58 26.39 -20.04 -0.91
N GLY A 59 25.79 -20.10 -2.11
CA GLY A 59 24.35 -19.95 -2.31
C GLY A 59 23.63 -21.26 -1.98
N LEU A 60 22.85 -21.29 -0.90
CA LEU A 60 22.14 -22.48 -0.45
C LEU A 60 20.66 -22.38 -0.78
N LYS A 61 20.20 -23.10 -1.81
CA LYS A 61 18.77 -23.19 -2.15
C LYS A 61 18.02 -23.98 -1.09
N ARG A 62 16.85 -23.46 -0.68
CA ARG A 62 15.93 -24.20 0.18
C ARG A 62 15.52 -25.51 -0.48
N GLY A 63 15.49 -26.58 0.31
CA GLY A 63 15.11 -27.90 -0.13
C GLY A 63 13.65 -27.93 -0.59
N ILE A 64 13.34 -28.81 -1.54
CA ILE A 64 12.02 -28.88 -2.19
C ILE A 64 10.88 -29.01 -1.16
N SER A 65 11.11 -29.67 -0.03
CA SER A 65 10.15 -29.75 1.08
C SER A 65 10.81 -29.39 2.41
N GLY A 66 11.88 -28.58 2.37
CA GLY A 66 12.66 -28.22 3.53
C GLY A 66 11.93 -27.21 4.43
N THR A 67 11.88 -27.49 5.73
CA THR A 67 11.47 -26.51 6.73
C THR A 67 12.55 -25.44 6.92
N ILE A 68 12.18 -24.31 7.53
CA ILE A 68 13.12 -23.23 7.85
C ILE A 68 14.24 -23.73 8.77
N ASN A 69 13.93 -24.56 9.77
CA ASN A 69 14.93 -25.10 10.69
C ASN A 69 15.91 -26.04 9.99
N GLU A 70 15.44 -26.92 9.10
CA GLU A 70 16.34 -27.80 8.33
C GLU A 70 17.25 -26.99 7.41
N TRP A 71 16.74 -25.90 6.84
CA TRP A 71 17.52 -25.02 5.99
C TRP A 71 18.60 -24.24 6.77
N LEU A 72 18.25 -23.72 7.96
CA LEU A 72 19.21 -23.11 8.89
C LEU A 72 20.29 -24.12 9.32
N ASN A 73 19.89 -25.33 9.71
CA ASN A 73 20.83 -26.40 10.09
C ASN A 73 21.77 -26.76 8.93
N ALA A 74 21.26 -26.84 7.69
CA ALA A 74 22.09 -27.07 6.51
C ALA A 74 23.12 -25.95 6.29
N ALA A 75 22.75 -24.68 6.53
CA ALA A 75 23.68 -23.57 6.46
C ALA A 75 24.80 -23.66 7.51
N GLU A 76 24.54 -24.20 8.70
CA GLU A 76 25.57 -24.40 9.73
C GLU A 76 26.67 -25.35 9.27
N TYR A 77 26.35 -26.44 8.56
CA TYR A 77 27.35 -27.34 8.00
C TYR A 77 28.32 -26.61 7.05
N VAL A 78 27.80 -25.67 6.26
CA VAL A 78 28.61 -24.86 5.35
C VAL A 78 29.47 -23.85 6.13
N ALA A 79 28.84 -23.10 7.05
CA ALA A 79 29.49 -22.03 7.78
C ALA A 79 30.60 -22.55 8.73
N VAL A 80 30.40 -23.70 9.38
CA VAL A 80 31.36 -24.24 10.36
C VAL A 80 32.54 -24.95 9.67
N SER A 81 32.34 -25.57 8.50
CA SER A 81 33.35 -26.41 7.85
C SER A 81 34.51 -25.64 7.19
N GLY A 82 34.49 -24.30 7.22
CA GLY A 82 35.57 -23.46 6.70
C GLY A 82 35.29 -21.96 6.71
N LYS A 83 34.29 -21.50 7.50
CA LYS A 83 33.83 -20.09 7.58
C LYS A 83 33.38 -19.50 6.25
N SER A 84 32.93 -20.34 5.32
CA SER A 84 32.34 -19.89 4.06
C SER A 84 31.06 -19.07 4.34
N PRO A 85 30.92 -17.84 3.82
CA PRO A 85 29.69 -17.07 3.94
C PRO A 85 28.53 -17.78 3.25
N VAL A 86 27.35 -17.79 3.87
CA VAL A 86 26.14 -18.38 3.28
C VAL A 86 25.25 -17.28 2.71
N ILE A 87 24.63 -17.55 1.56
CA ILE A 87 23.54 -16.77 1.00
C ILE A 87 22.34 -17.71 0.90
N PHE A 88 21.27 -17.44 1.63
CA PHE A 88 20.04 -18.20 1.52
C PHE A 88 19.34 -17.87 0.21
N ILE A 89 18.85 -18.88 -0.51
CA ILE A 89 18.06 -18.71 -1.74
C ILE A 89 16.67 -19.35 -1.57
N GLU A 90 15.66 -18.52 -1.33
CA GLU A 90 14.25 -18.96 -1.26
C GLU A 90 13.72 -19.11 -2.69
N ARG A 91 13.48 -20.35 -3.08
CA ARG A 91 13.17 -20.74 -4.46
C ARG A 91 11.77 -21.31 -4.60
N GLY A 92 11.00 -21.39 -3.53
CA GLY A 92 9.74 -22.09 -3.42
C GLY A 92 9.88 -23.53 -2.94
N ILE A 93 8.84 -23.99 -2.25
CA ILE A 93 8.69 -25.35 -1.73
C ILE A 93 7.51 -26.06 -2.40
N ARG A 94 7.53 -27.39 -2.41
CA ARG A 94 6.45 -28.23 -2.86
C ARG A 94 5.33 -28.22 -1.82
N THR A 95 4.11 -27.99 -2.28
CA THR A 95 2.89 -28.03 -1.47
C THR A 95 1.80 -28.80 -2.23
N PHE A 96 0.53 -28.63 -1.83
CA PHE A 96 -0.64 -29.18 -2.49
C PHE A 96 -1.14 -28.32 -3.66
N GLU A 97 -0.62 -27.10 -3.84
CA GLU A 97 -0.97 -26.21 -4.95
C GLU A 97 -0.34 -26.71 -6.26
N ASP A 98 -1.12 -26.69 -7.35
CA ASP A 98 -0.71 -27.20 -8.66
C ASP A 98 -0.77 -26.16 -9.79
N ALA A 99 -1.32 -24.98 -9.55
CA ALA A 99 -1.36 -23.88 -10.52
C ALA A 99 0.03 -23.28 -10.80
N THR A 100 0.99 -23.45 -9.89
CA THR A 100 2.38 -23.01 -10.02
C THR A 100 3.34 -24.17 -9.80
N ARG A 101 4.58 -24.06 -10.31
CA ARG A 101 5.61 -25.11 -10.16
C ARG A 101 5.92 -25.39 -8.69
N ASN A 102 5.92 -24.34 -7.85
CA ASN A 102 6.15 -24.42 -6.40
C ASN A 102 5.30 -23.35 -5.70
N THR A 103 5.14 -23.46 -4.38
CA THR A 103 4.66 -22.36 -3.55
C THR A 103 5.86 -21.51 -3.16
N PHE A 104 5.85 -20.27 -3.64
CA PHE A 104 6.88 -19.30 -3.32
C PHE A 104 6.64 -18.71 -1.92
N ASP A 105 7.36 -19.21 -0.93
CA ASP A 105 7.19 -18.86 0.49
C ASP A 105 7.86 -17.51 0.82
N LEU A 106 7.17 -16.41 0.50
CA LEU A 106 7.63 -15.05 0.83
C LEU A 106 7.80 -14.82 2.33
N SER A 107 7.09 -15.58 3.19
CA SER A 107 7.21 -15.45 4.63
C SER A 107 8.58 -15.91 5.14
N ALA A 108 9.28 -16.77 4.38
CA ALA A 108 10.63 -17.20 4.69
C ALA A 108 11.63 -16.03 4.70
N VAL A 109 11.41 -14.99 3.89
CA VAL A 109 12.31 -13.82 3.79
C VAL A 109 12.44 -13.09 5.12
N PRO A 110 11.37 -12.48 5.68
CA PRO A 110 11.48 -11.78 6.96
C PRO A 110 11.82 -12.73 8.13
N LEU A 111 11.45 -14.02 8.03
CA LEU A 111 11.76 -15.01 9.05
C LEU A 111 13.26 -15.33 9.10
N ILE A 112 13.91 -15.56 7.96
CA ILE A 112 15.36 -15.79 7.90
C ILE A 112 16.12 -14.56 8.36
N LYS A 113 15.71 -13.34 7.97
CA LYS A 113 16.34 -12.10 8.47
C LYS A 113 16.24 -11.93 9.99
N LYS A 114 15.23 -12.53 10.63
CA LYS A 114 15.08 -12.55 12.09
C LYS A 114 15.93 -13.63 12.75
N LEU A 115 16.05 -14.79 12.11
CA LEU A 115 16.70 -15.99 12.68
C LEU A 115 18.17 -16.12 12.31
N SER A 116 18.64 -15.39 11.31
CA SER A 116 20.00 -15.45 10.79
C SER A 116 20.53 -14.06 10.45
N HIS A 117 21.85 -13.95 10.41
CA HIS A 117 22.58 -12.76 9.97
C HIS A 117 23.04 -12.87 8.51
N PHE A 118 22.88 -14.04 7.88
CA PHE A 118 23.23 -14.25 6.48
C PHE A 118 22.20 -13.58 5.55
N PRO A 119 22.64 -13.07 4.39
CA PRO A 119 21.73 -12.51 3.39
C PRO A 119 20.79 -13.58 2.85
N ILE A 120 19.59 -13.14 2.45
CA ILE A 120 18.62 -13.97 1.74
C ILE A 120 18.22 -13.33 0.42
N ILE A 121 18.30 -14.11 -0.65
CA ILE A 121 17.80 -13.74 -1.97
C ILE A 121 16.63 -14.64 -2.37
N VAL A 122 15.83 -14.18 -3.31
CA VAL A 122 14.66 -14.89 -3.81
C VAL A 122 14.82 -15.37 -5.25
N ASP A 123 14.23 -16.50 -5.60
CA ASP A 123 14.20 -17.04 -6.96
C ASP A 123 12.73 -17.21 -7.41
N PRO A 124 12.08 -16.12 -7.85
CA PRO A 124 10.69 -16.15 -8.30
C PRO A 124 10.50 -16.95 -9.59
N SER A 125 11.55 -17.13 -10.40
CA SER A 125 11.50 -17.95 -11.62
C SER A 125 11.20 -19.41 -11.27
N HIS A 126 12.00 -20.00 -10.40
CA HIS A 126 11.71 -21.34 -9.90
C HIS A 126 10.52 -21.35 -8.94
N GLY A 127 10.36 -20.29 -8.14
CA GLY A 127 9.29 -20.12 -7.16
C GLY A 127 7.91 -20.26 -7.75
N THR A 128 7.70 -19.74 -8.95
CA THR A 128 6.41 -19.79 -9.65
C THR A 128 6.41 -20.79 -10.80
N GLY A 129 7.51 -20.91 -11.53
CA GLY A 129 7.60 -21.66 -12.78
C GLY A 129 6.80 -21.06 -13.95
N VAL A 130 6.27 -19.85 -13.79
CA VAL A 130 5.39 -19.20 -14.76
C VAL A 130 5.91 -17.78 -15.00
N TRP A 131 6.40 -17.52 -16.21
CA TRP A 131 7.08 -16.25 -16.54
C TRP A 131 6.26 -15.01 -16.17
N ASP A 132 4.93 -15.04 -16.32
CA ASP A 132 4.04 -13.89 -16.07
C ASP A 132 3.91 -13.58 -14.57
N LEU A 133 4.14 -14.58 -13.72
CA LEU A 133 4.16 -14.40 -12.25
C LEU A 133 5.53 -13.94 -11.74
N VAL A 134 6.59 -14.03 -12.55
CA VAL A 134 7.96 -13.68 -12.11
C VAL A 134 8.08 -12.20 -11.73
N PRO A 135 7.66 -11.20 -12.54
CA PRO A 135 7.76 -9.80 -12.16
C PRO A 135 7.00 -9.41 -10.87
N PRO A 136 5.71 -9.75 -10.68
CA PRO A 136 5.01 -9.40 -9.44
C PRO A 136 5.61 -10.13 -8.23
N MET A 137 6.06 -11.37 -8.36
CA MET A 137 6.69 -12.10 -7.26
C MET A 137 8.10 -11.58 -6.93
N ALA A 138 8.85 -11.09 -7.92
CA ALA A 138 10.10 -10.39 -7.68
C ALA A 138 9.89 -9.12 -6.84
N ARG A 139 8.85 -8.32 -7.14
CA ARG A 139 8.47 -7.14 -6.32
C ARG A 139 8.09 -7.54 -4.92
N ALA A 140 7.30 -8.60 -4.79
CA ALA A 140 6.90 -9.12 -3.49
C ALA A 140 8.10 -9.58 -2.66
N GLY A 141 9.12 -10.19 -3.29
CA GLY A 141 10.38 -10.54 -2.63
C GLY A 141 11.17 -9.32 -2.12
N VAL A 142 11.27 -8.27 -2.94
CA VAL A 142 11.89 -6.99 -2.51
C VAL A 142 11.11 -6.37 -1.35
N ALA A 143 9.77 -6.33 -1.45
CA ALA A 143 8.90 -5.80 -0.39
C ALA A 143 8.97 -6.61 0.91
N ALA A 144 9.17 -7.94 0.81
CA ALA A 144 9.40 -8.82 1.95
C ALA A 144 10.79 -8.62 2.59
N GLY A 145 11.67 -7.86 1.93
CA GLY A 145 12.98 -7.47 2.43
C GLY A 145 14.15 -8.32 1.93
N ALA A 146 14.01 -9.03 0.79
CA ALA A 146 15.11 -9.81 0.22
C ALA A 146 16.31 -8.91 -0.16
N ASP A 147 17.52 -9.43 0.02
CA ASP A 147 18.78 -8.73 -0.26
C ASP A 147 19.19 -8.82 -1.74
N GLY A 148 18.46 -9.62 -2.53
CA GLY A 148 18.69 -9.82 -3.96
C GLY A 148 17.69 -10.81 -4.57
N MET A 149 17.86 -11.09 -5.87
CA MET A 149 17.02 -12.07 -6.57
C MET A 149 17.77 -12.82 -7.67
N ILE A 150 17.26 -14.00 -8.04
CA ILE A 150 17.65 -14.79 -9.20
C ILE A 150 16.47 -14.81 -10.17
N VAL A 151 16.73 -14.47 -11.43
CA VAL A 151 15.73 -14.53 -12.50
C VAL A 151 16.30 -15.27 -13.70
N GLU A 152 15.49 -16.11 -14.31
CA GLU A 152 15.86 -16.83 -15.54
C GLU A 152 15.57 -15.95 -16.75
N ILE A 153 16.54 -15.86 -17.67
CA ILE A 153 16.44 -15.07 -18.89
C ILE A 153 16.85 -15.94 -20.07
N HIS A 154 16.03 -15.94 -21.12
CA HIS A 154 16.34 -16.58 -22.40
C HIS A 154 15.88 -15.67 -23.56
N PRO A 155 16.70 -15.46 -24.61
CA PRO A 155 16.31 -14.62 -25.75
C PRO A 155 15.04 -15.14 -26.46
N ASP A 156 14.88 -16.46 -26.49
CA ASP A 156 13.75 -17.15 -27.12
C ASP A 156 13.19 -18.26 -26.19
N PRO A 157 12.39 -17.91 -25.16
CA PRO A 157 11.96 -18.88 -24.14
C PRO A 157 11.16 -20.06 -24.69
N GLU A 158 10.46 -19.90 -25.81
CA GLU A 158 9.63 -20.96 -26.41
C GLU A 158 10.48 -22.13 -26.93
N ASN A 159 11.71 -21.84 -27.37
CA ASN A 159 12.66 -22.83 -27.89
C ASN A 159 13.80 -23.14 -26.90
N ALA A 160 13.70 -22.71 -25.64
CA ALA A 160 14.71 -22.96 -24.63
C ALA A 160 14.81 -24.46 -24.31
N TRP A 161 16.03 -24.98 -24.24
CA TRP A 161 16.27 -26.39 -23.91
C TRP A 161 15.96 -26.73 -22.44
N SER A 162 15.94 -25.74 -21.56
CA SER A 162 15.57 -25.87 -20.15
C SER A 162 14.85 -24.61 -19.67
N ASP A 163 13.90 -24.78 -18.75
CA ASP A 163 13.24 -23.73 -17.98
C ASP A 163 12.56 -22.60 -18.79
N GLY A 164 12.25 -22.83 -20.07
CA GLY A 164 11.61 -21.84 -20.95
C GLY A 164 10.29 -21.25 -20.42
N GLN A 165 9.48 -22.05 -19.71
CA GLN A 165 8.19 -21.61 -19.16
C GLN A 165 8.33 -20.50 -18.09
N GLN A 166 9.46 -20.47 -17.39
CA GLN A 166 9.76 -19.50 -16.33
C GLN A 166 10.76 -18.42 -16.75
N SER A 167 11.35 -18.53 -17.95
CA SER A 167 12.30 -17.55 -18.46
C SER A 167 11.61 -16.28 -18.96
N LEU A 168 12.14 -15.14 -18.55
CA LEU A 168 11.85 -13.85 -19.17
C LEU A 168 12.66 -13.70 -20.47
N ASN A 169 12.22 -12.80 -21.35
CA ASN A 169 13.00 -12.36 -22.52
C ASN A 169 13.19 -10.84 -22.47
N GLU A 170 14.05 -10.30 -23.34
CA GLU A 170 14.36 -8.86 -23.38
C GLU A 170 13.09 -8.00 -23.53
N LYS A 171 12.12 -8.43 -24.34
CA LYS A 171 10.86 -7.73 -24.54
C LYS A 171 10.03 -7.70 -23.24
N LYS A 172 9.93 -8.84 -22.53
CA LYS A 172 9.21 -8.99 -21.25
C LYS A 172 9.91 -8.27 -20.08
N LEU A 173 11.23 -8.06 -20.17
CA LEU A 173 11.99 -7.25 -19.22
C LEU A 173 11.80 -5.75 -19.46
N GLN A 174 11.55 -5.33 -20.71
CA GLN A 174 11.40 -3.93 -21.13
C GLN A 174 9.95 -3.46 -21.24
N THR A 175 8.95 -4.33 -21.04
CA THR A 175 7.55 -3.94 -21.21
C THR A 175 7.15 -2.79 -20.27
N ASN A 176 6.79 -1.66 -20.90
CA ASN A 176 6.02 -0.54 -20.34
C ASN A 176 4.58 -0.96 -19.99
N ASP A 177 4.39 -2.11 -19.35
CA ASP A 177 3.10 -2.41 -18.74
C ASP A 177 3.01 -1.53 -17.48
N GLU A 178 2.04 -0.63 -17.43
CA GLU A 178 1.87 0.35 -16.34
C GLU A 178 1.86 -0.32 -14.96
N ARG A 179 1.47 -1.61 -14.90
CA ARG A 179 1.46 -2.48 -13.70
C ARG A 179 2.82 -3.11 -13.34
N ASN A 180 3.80 -3.15 -14.25
CA ASN A 180 5.12 -3.79 -14.08
C ASN A 180 6.30 -2.81 -14.14
N SER A 181 6.03 -1.51 -14.30
CA SER A 181 7.01 -0.42 -14.41
C SER A 181 7.94 -0.20 -13.20
N SER A 182 7.67 -0.88 -12.07
CA SER A 182 8.36 -0.68 -10.78
C SER A 182 9.61 -1.54 -10.56
N ILE A 183 9.91 -2.51 -11.42
CA ILE A 183 11.25 -3.15 -11.45
C ILE A 183 12.03 -2.59 -12.63
N LYS A 184 12.67 -1.44 -12.44
CA LYS A 184 13.80 -1.06 -13.28
C LYS A 184 15.00 -1.84 -12.80
N PHE A 185 15.42 -2.86 -13.54
CA PHE A 185 16.75 -3.45 -13.37
C PHE A 185 17.77 -2.33 -13.63
N ARG A 186 18.28 -1.71 -12.56
CA ARG A 186 19.32 -0.69 -12.67
C ARG A 186 20.60 -1.37 -13.13
N TYR A 187 20.89 -1.26 -14.42
CA TYR A 187 22.26 -1.06 -14.86
C TYR A 187 22.56 0.43 -14.68
N GLU A 188 23.67 0.80 -14.05
CA GLU A 188 24.01 2.20 -13.80
C GLU A 188 24.14 2.96 -15.14
N GLY A 189 23.07 3.67 -15.50
CA GLY A 189 22.95 4.49 -16.70
C GLY A 189 21.70 5.36 -16.58
N ASN A 190 21.93 6.66 -16.42
CA ASN A 190 20.93 7.69 -16.09
C ASN A 190 19.66 7.66 -16.96
N PHE A 191 18.50 7.89 -16.32
CA PHE A 191 17.33 8.47 -17.00
C PHE A 191 16.67 9.55 -16.15
N PHE A 192 16.56 10.74 -16.73
CA PHE A 192 15.76 11.86 -16.28
C PHE A 192 14.27 11.59 -16.56
N THR A 193 13.38 12.05 -15.68
CA THR A 193 11.96 12.27 -16.01
C THR A 193 11.54 13.68 -15.62
N THR A 194 10.85 14.33 -16.56
CA THR A 194 10.35 15.70 -16.52
C THR A 194 9.13 15.85 -15.63
N ARG A 195 9.11 16.89 -14.79
CA ARG A 195 7.91 17.32 -14.03
C ARG A 195 6.98 18.11 -14.95
N ALA A 196 5.70 17.74 -14.96
CA ALA A 196 4.63 18.68 -15.26
C ALA A 196 4.31 19.44 -13.96
N HIS A 197 4.69 20.72 -13.90
CA HIS A 197 4.10 21.66 -12.96
C HIS A 197 2.72 22.04 -13.51
N SER A 198 1.64 21.75 -12.78
CA SER A 198 0.33 22.35 -13.01
C SER A 198 0.08 23.46 -12.00
N GLU A 199 -0.54 24.52 -12.49
CA GLU A 199 -0.72 25.85 -11.92
C GLU A 199 -1.29 25.89 -10.49
N GLU A 200 -0.87 26.91 -9.73
CA GLU A 200 -1.44 27.30 -8.44
C GLU A 200 -2.91 27.71 -8.61
N GLY A 201 -3.83 26.97 -7.99
CA GLY A 201 -5.20 27.45 -7.77
C GLY A 201 -6.27 26.38 -7.85
N LYS A 202 -6.68 25.86 -6.68
CA LYS A 202 -7.94 25.12 -6.45
C LYS A 202 -8.13 23.87 -7.34
N MET A 203 -7.79 22.70 -6.81
CA MET A 203 -7.99 21.42 -7.48
C MET A 203 -9.30 20.77 -7.00
N ILE A 204 -10.27 20.64 -7.92
CA ILE A 204 -11.54 19.95 -7.70
C ILE A 204 -11.44 18.56 -8.35
N ILE A 205 -11.66 17.52 -7.56
CA ILE A 205 -11.84 16.14 -8.04
C ILE A 205 -13.35 15.88 -8.07
N THR A 206 -13.87 15.22 -9.10
CA THR A 206 -15.30 14.86 -9.17
C THR A 206 -15.43 13.35 -9.14
N VAL A 207 -16.13 12.80 -8.16
CA VAL A 207 -16.45 11.37 -8.10
C VAL A 207 -17.74 11.14 -8.88
N ASN A 208 -17.68 10.29 -9.91
CA ASN A 208 -18.81 9.98 -10.79
C ASN A 208 -19.31 8.55 -10.50
N LEU A 209 -20.45 8.46 -9.84
CA LEU A 209 -21.15 7.22 -9.59
C LEU A 209 -22.29 7.08 -10.59
N LYS A 210 -22.92 5.90 -10.64
CA LYS A 210 -23.96 5.60 -11.62
C LYS A 210 -25.13 6.58 -11.56
N ASP A 211 -25.60 6.86 -10.34
CA ASP A 211 -26.81 7.64 -10.09
C ASP A 211 -26.55 8.95 -9.32
N HIS A 212 -25.30 9.23 -8.96
CA HIS A 212 -24.90 10.39 -8.16
C HIS A 212 -23.51 10.88 -8.56
N SER A 213 -23.22 12.16 -8.39
CA SER A 213 -21.87 12.70 -8.59
C SER A 213 -21.62 13.82 -7.60
N TYR A 214 -20.42 13.88 -7.05
CA TYR A 214 -20.10 14.89 -6.04
C TYR A 214 -18.67 15.43 -6.17
N PRO A 215 -18.45 16.72 -5.86
CA PRO A 215 -17.13 17.32 -5.88
C PRO A 215 -16.37 17.05 -4.57
N ILE A 216 -15.07 16.91 -4.71
CA ILE A 216 -14.08 16.91 -3.63
C ILE A 216 -13.16 18.10 -3.89
N ASN A 217 -13.27 19.12 -3.03
CA ASN A 217 -12.45 20.31 -3.13
C ASN A 217 -11.27 20.21 -2.16
N VAL A 218 -10.05 20.12 -2.70
CA VAL A 218 -8.82 20.11 -1.91
C VAL A 218 -8.18 21.49 -2.00
N GLN A 219 -8.27 22.25 -0.92
CA GLN A 219 -7.76 23.61 -0.88
C GLN A 219 -7.36 24.00 0.53
N ARG A 220 -6.11 24.43 0.72
CA ARG A 220 -5.60 24.91 2.00
C ARG A 220 -6.27 26.21 2.43
N ASN A 221 -6.55 26.31 3.73
CA ASN A 221 -7.33 27.36 4.39
C ASN A 221 -8.79 27.48 3.92
N SER A 222 -9.33 26.44 3.26
CA SER A 222 -10.69 26.47 2.74
C SER A 222 -11.78 26.43 3.81
N LEU A 223 -11.51 25.98 5.05
CA LEU A 223 -12.53 25.98 6.10
C LEU A 223 -13.05 27.39 6.44
N LYS A 224 -12.19 28.42 6.36
CA LYS A 224 -12.57 29.83 6.59
C LYS A 224 -13.61 30.31 5.58
N GLN A 225 -13.59 29.77 4.37
CA GLN A 225 -14.52 30.09 3.29
C GLN A 225 -15.49 28.94 3.00
N SER A 226 -15.66 28.01 3.95
CA SER A 226 -16.53 26.84 3.78
C SER A 226 -17.95 27.22 3.40
N GLY A 227 -18.53 28.29 3.97
CA GLY A 227 -19.87 28.73 3.63
C GLY A 227 -20.07 29.13 2.17
N VAL A 228 -19.02 29.66 1.51
CA VAL A 228 -19.07 30.00 0.07
C VAL A 228 -19.16 28.73 -0.77
N TRP A 229 -18.39 27.71 -0.40
CA TRP A 229 -18.38 26.42 -1.09
C TRP A 229 -19.69 25.65 -0.84
N VAL A 230 -20.19 25.62 0.39
CA VAL A 230 -21.49 25.00 0.70
C VAL A 230 -22.61 25.66 -0.09
N LYS A 231 -22.59 26.99 -0.25
CA LYS A 231 -23.56 27.72 -1.08
C LYS A 231 -23.53 27.36 -2.57
N SER A 232 -22.41 26.81 -3.07
CA SER A 232 -22.36 26.30 -4.45
C SER A 232 -22.99 24.91 -4.62
N ILE A 233 -23.30 24.21 -3.51
CA ILE A 233 -23.87 22.86 -3.52
C ILE A 233 -25.31 22.88 -2.98
N TRP A 234 -25.55 23.59 -1.88
CA TRP A 234 -26.83 23.64 -1.18
C TRP A 234 -27.49 25.02 -1.30
N ALA A 235 -28.82 25.00 -1.44
CA ALA A 235 -29.64 26.17 -1.16
C ALA A 235 -29.59 26.52 0.34
N LYS A 236 -29.99 27.74 0.70
CA LYS A 236 -30.08 28.17 2.11
C LYS A 236 -31.04 27.24 2.87
N GLN A 237 -30.52 26.62 3.93
CA GLN A 237 -31.22 25.62 4.74
C GLN A 237 -30.66 25.59 6.17
N LYS A 238 -31.27 24.80 7.06
CA LYS A 238 -30.67 24.53 8.37
C LYS A 238 -29.52 23.54 8.20
N VAL A 239 -28.48 23.74 9.00
CA VAL A 239 -27.27 22.92 8.96
C VAL A 239 -26.94 22.41 10.36
N ALA A 240 -26.90 21.10 10.52
CA ALA A 240 -26.35 20.46 11.71
C ALA A 240 -24.85 20.24 11.50
N LEU A 241 -24.02 21.05 12.15
CA LEU A 241 -22.57 20.90 12.14
C LEU A 241 -22.17 19.91 13.24
N VAL A 242 -22.00 18.65 12.87
CA VAL A 242 -21.62 17.57 13.80
C VAL A 242 -20.11 17.50 13.92
N THR A 243 -19.59 17.57 15.15
CA THR A 243 -18.14 17.57 15.45
C THR A 243 -17.87 16.89 16.78
N ASP A 244 -16.63 16.45 17.01
CA ASP A 244 -16.19 16.05 18.36
C ASP A 244 -15.72 17.24 19.20
N ASN A 245 -15.54 17.01 20.51
CA ASN A 245 -15.13 18.04 21.46
C ASN A 245 -13.73 18.64 21.18
N THR A 246 -12.80 17.91 20.58
CA THR A 246 -11.46 18.40 20.23
C THR A 246 -11.52 19.31 19.02
N VAL A 247 -12.14 18.84 17.93
CA VAL A 247 -12.30 19.58 16.68
C VAL A 247 -13.19 20.80 16.89
N ASN A 248 -14.19 20.72 17.78
CA ASN A 248 -15.07 21.82 18.13
C ASN A 248 -14.30 23.04 18.65
N GLN A 249 -13.31 22.82 19.52
CA GLN A 249 -12.53 23.89 20.14
C GLN A 249 -11.61 24.62 19.15
N ILE A 250 -11.28 23.99 18.02
CA ILE A 250 -10.30 24.50 17.06
C ILE A 250 -10.99 25.09 15.84
N TYR A 251 -11.99 24.40 15.28
CA TYR A 251 -12.50 24.69 13.94
C TYR A 251 -14.00 24.97 13.84
N ALA A 252 -14.83 24.56 14.80
CA ALA A 252 -16.29 24.69 14.64
C ALA A 252 -16.77 26.14 14.56
N GLN A 253 -16.18 27.04 15.36
CA GLN A 253 -16.59 28.44 15.37
C GLN A 253 -16.36 29.12 14.00
N GLN A 254 -15.16 28.98 13.42
CA GLN A 254 -14.87 29.57 12.11
C GLN A 254 -15.77 29.01 10.99
N VAL A 255 -16.10 27.71 11.05
CA VAL A 255 -16.97 27.06 10.06
C VAL A 255 -18.40 27.57 10.21
N LYS A 256 -18.90 27.64 11.45
CA LYS A 256 -20.21 28.18 11.77
C LYS A 256 -20.37 29.62 11.28
N GLU A 257 -19.41 30.49 11.59
CA GLU A 257 -19.41 31.89 11.15
C GLU A 257 -19.41 32.02 9.63
N SER A 258 -18.62 31.19 8.94
CA SER A 258 -18.58 31.14 7.48
C SER A 258 -19.93 30.72 6.88
N LEU A 259 -20.58 29.69 7.44
CA LEU A 259 -21.89 29.21 7.03
C LEU A 259 -22.98 30.26 7.28
N ASP A 260 -23.05 30.81 8.49
CA ASP A 260 -24.08 31.78 8.87
C ASP A 260 -23.98 33.07 8.03
N SER A 261 -22.75 33.54 7.78
CA SER A 261 -22.50 34.71 6.91
C SER A 261 -22.93 34.48 5.45
N ASN A 262 -23.07 33.21 5.03
CA ASN A 262 -23.57 32.82 3.72
C ASN A 262 -25.06 32.46 3.71
N GLY A 263 -25.76 32.66 4.83
CA GLY A 263 -27.22 32.55 4.94
C GLY A 263 -27.76 31.18 5.34
N PHE A 264 -26.90 30.30 5.85
CA PHE A 264 -27.31 29.04 6.47
C PHE A 264 -27.71 29.26 7.93
N GLN A 265 -28.59 28.41 8.47
CA GLN A 265 -28.95 28.41 9.89
C GLN A 265 -28.20 27.28 10.60
N THR A 266 -27.03 27.57 11.17
CA THR A 266 -26.13 26.53 11.67
C THR A 266 -26.31 26.23 13.15
N THR A 267 -26.58 24.97 13.47
CA THR A 267 -26.59 24.41 14.84
C THR A 267 -25.40 23.49 15.02
N VAL A 268 -24.52 23.79 15.97
CA VAL A 268 -23.36 22.94 16.28
C VAL A 268 -23.79 21.82 17.23
N MET A 269 -23.48 20.58 16.87
CA MET A 269 -23.76 19.38 17.67
C MET A 269 -22.45 18.69 18.02
N VAL A 270 -22.10 18.72 19.30
CA VAL A 270 -20.80 18.23 19.79
C VAL A 270 -20.97 16.86 20.43
N ILE A 271 -20.18 15.89 19.98
CA ILE A 271 -20.06 14.55 20.57
C ILE A 271 -18.72 14.41 21.31
N PRO A 272 -18.55 13.44 22.23
CA PRO A 272 -17.24 13.13 22.79
C PRO A 272 -16.26 12.69 21.69
N SER A 273 -14.97 13.01 21.82
CA SER A 273 -13.95 12.45 20.92
C SER A 273 -13.66 10.99 21.25
N GLY A 274 -13.29 10.23 20.21
CA GLY A 274 -12.89 8.83 20.33
C GLY A 274 -13.87 7.85 19.70
N GLU A 275 -13.37 6.63 19.47
CA GLU A 275 -14.07 5.56 18.75
C GLU A 275 -15.39 5.14 19.43
N THR A 276 -15.49 5.31 20.75
CA THR A 276 -16.70 4.97 21.53
C THR A 276 -17.91 5.82 21.15
N SER A 277 -17.69 7.01 20.57
CA SER A 277 -18.79 7.87 20.12
C SER A 277 -19.45 7.37 18.84
N LYS A 278 -18.81 6.46 18.12
CA LYS A 278 -19.38 5.81 16.94
C LYS A 278 -20.36 4.73 17.40
N SER A 279 -21.52 5.12 17.93
CA SER A 279 -22.45 4.22 18.61
C SER A 279 -23.93 4.58 18.41
N LEU A 280 -24.83 3.66 18.78
CA LEU A 280 -26.28 3.87 18.74
C LEU A 280 -26.73 4.97 19.72
N GLU A 281 -26.07 5.08 20.87
CA GLU A 281 -26.38 6.09 21.88
C GLU A 281 -26.12 7.50 21.34
N MET A 282 -24.99 7.71 20.65
CA MET A 282 -24.69 9.00 20.03
C MET A 282 -25.58 9.27 18.81
N THR A 283 -26.01 8.21 18.11
CA THR A 283 -26.98 8.31 17.02
C THR A 283 -28.33 8.84 17.55
N ASP A 284 -28.88 8.25 18.62
CA ASP A 284 -30.12 8.71 19.28
C ASP A 284 -29.99 10.16 19.79
N PHE A 285 -28.84 10.48 20.41
CA PHE A 285 -28.55 11.86 20.84
C PHE A 285 -28.65 12.86 19.67
N LEU A 286 -28.02 12.55 18.53
CA LEU A 286 -28.06 13.42 17.35
C LEU A 286 -29.48 13.53 16.75
N TYR A 287 -30.25 12.43 16.69
CA TYR A 287 -31.65 12.49 16.25
C TYR A 287 -32.51 13.38 17.12
N ARG A 288 -32.37 13.28 18.45
CA ARG A 288 -33.11 14.16 19.37
C ARG A 288 -32.77 15.62 19.14
N LYS A 289 -31.49 15.93 18.91
CA LYS A 289 -31.05 17.29 18.60
C LYS A 289 -31.61 17.81 17.27
N LEU A 290 -31.59 16.99 16.22
CA LEU A 290 -32.21 17.33 14.93
C LEU A 290 -33.72 17.61 15.08
N ALA A 291 -34.43 16.73 15.78
CA ALA A 291 -35.87 16.87 16.02
C ALA A 291 -36.21 18.12 16.86
N GLN A 292 -35.45 18.37 17.93
CA GLN A 292 -35.63 19.55 18.81
C GLN A 292 -35.39 20.87 18.07
N ASN A 293 -34.50 20.88 17.07
CA ASN A 293 -34.25 22.06 16.24
C ASN A 293 -35.13 22.11 14.98
N HIS A 294 -36.12 21.21 14.88
CA HIS A 294 -37.08 21.13 13.79
C HIS A 294 -36.41 21.00 12.42
N PHE A 295 -35.44 20.09 12.29
CA PHE A 295 -34.86 19.71 11.01
C PHE A 295 -35.89 18.94 10.16
N THR A 296 -35.83 19.16 8.86
CA THR A 296 -36.69 18.56 7.84
C THR A 296 -35.86 17.78 6.82
N LYS A 297 -36.53 17.07 5.91
CA LYS A 297 -35.85 16.30 4.85
C LYS A 297 -35.03 17.16 3.87
N ASN A 298 -35.26 18.47 3.86
CA ASN A 298 -34.56 19.41 2.98
C ASN A 298 -33.37 20.11 3.68
N ASP A 299 -33.12 19.80 4.95
CA ASP A 299 -31.98 20.36 5.70
C ASP A 299 -30.75 19.45 5.59
N GLY A 300 -29.61 19.90 6.11
CA GLY A 300 -28.33 19.18 5.90
C GLY A 300 -27.53 18.91 7.17
N VAL A 301 -26.72 17.85 7.12
CA VAL A 301 -25.70 17.51 8.11
C VAL A 301 -24.31 17.74 7.51
N ILE A 302 -23.45 18.44 8.23
CA ILE A 302 -22.02 18.57 7.89
C ILE A 302 -21.21 17.83 8.96
N ALA A 303 -20.43 16.85 8.54
CA ALA A 303 -19.47 16.17 9.40
C ALA A 303 -18.14 16.92 9.43
N LEU A 304 -17.83 17.59 10.54
CA LEU A 304 -16.53 18.25 10.76
C LEU A 304 -15.70 17.43 11.75
N GLY A 305 -14.79 16.61 11.25
CA GLY A 305 -14.00 15.72 12.09
C GLY A 305 -13.21 14.64 11.36
N GLY A 306 -12.62 13.70 12.10
CA GLY A 306 -12.02 12.49 11.54
C GLY A 306 -13.06 11.44 11.14
N GLY A 307 -12.60 10.22 10.80
CA GLY A 307 -13.46 9.14 10.32
C GLY A 307 -14.61 8.74 11.27
N VAL A 308 -14.39 8.82 12.58
CA VAL A 308 -15.44 8.57 13.61
C VAL A 308 -16.63 9.52 13.43
N VAL A 309 -16.36 10.82 13.29
CA VAL A 309 -17.41 11.84 13.09
C VAL A 309 -18.04 11.66 11.71
N GLY A 310 -17.23 11.43 10.68
CA GLY A 310 -17.69 11.20 9.31
C GLY A 310 -18.68 10.04 9.22
N ASP A 311 -18.33 8.89 9.79
CA ASP A 311 -19.18 7.69 9.73
C ASP A 311 -20.47 7.85 10.54
N LEU A 312 -20.39 8.38 11.77
CA LEU A 312 -21.56 8.59 12.61
C LEU A 312 -22.51 9.62 11.99
N ALA A 313 -21.99 10.78 11.58
CA ALA A 313 -22.80 11.85 11.01
C ALA A 313 -23.38 11.46 9.65
N GLY A 314 -22.61 10.72 8.84
CA GLY A 314 -23.10 10.15 7.59
C GLY A 314 -24.22 9.13 7.81
N PHE A 315 -24.08 8.25 8.81
CA PHE A 315 -25.13 7.29 9.15
C PHE A 315 -26.40 8.01 9.64
N VAL A 316 -26.25 9.04 10.48
CA VAL A 316 -27.36 9.89 10.94
C VAL A 316 -28.03 10.58 9.75
N ALA A 317 -27.27 11.14 8.81
CA ALA A 317 -27.82 11.80 7.62
C ALA A 317 -28.56 10.82 6.71
N ALA A 318 -28.06 9.60 6.56
CA ALA A 318 -28.65 8.56 5.72
C ALA A 318 -30.00 8.06 6.24
N THR A 319 -30.19 8.05 7.55
CA THR A 319 -31.31 7.35 8.19
C THR A 319 -32.31 8.31 8.82
N TYR A 320 -31.92 9.53 9.22
CA TYR A 320 -32.85 10.55 9.66
C TYR A 320 -33.78 10.93 8.50
N MET A 321 -35.10 10.83 8.73
CA MET A 321 -36.11 11.03 7.68
C MET A 321 -35.91 10.20 6.39
N ARG A 322 -35.17 9.07 6.49
CA ARG A 322 -34.77 8.21 5.35
C ARG A 322 -33.81 8.89 4.35
N GLY A 323 -33.05 9.88 4.80
CA GLY A 323 -32.06 10.57 3.99
C GLY A 323 -32.28 12.09 4.01
N ILE A 324 -31.24 12.82 4.41
CA ILE A 324 -31.14 14.28 4.30
C ILE A 324 -29.79 14.66 3.69
N HIS A 325 -29.62 15.92 3.30
CA HIS A 325 -28.39 16.38 2.65
C HIS A 325 -27.15 16.14 3.54
N PHE A 326 -26.02 15.76 2.95
CA PHE A 326 -24.80 15.41 3.69
C PHE A 326 -23.51 15.94 3.06
N LEU A 327 -22.66 16.62 3.84
CA LEU A 327 -21.31 17.02 3.44
C LEU A 327 -20.25 16.54 4.43
N GLN A 328 -19.03 16.30 3.95
CA GLN A 328 -17.90 15.91 4.79
C GLN A 328 -16.76 16.92 4.77
N PHE A 329 -16.33 17.37 5.95
CA PHE A 329 -15.17 18.24 6.18
C PHE A 329 -14.12 17.44 6.99
N PRO A 330 -13.37 16.52 6.38
CA PRO A 330 -12.45 15.63 7.09
C PRO A 330 -11.23 16.39 7.66
N THR A 331 -10.98 16.20 8.96
CA THR A 331 -9.91 16.89 9.71
C THR A 331 -8.73 15.99 10.12
N SER A 332 -8.76 14.70 9.78
CA SER A 332 -7.60 13.81 9.91
C SER A 332 -7.08 13.39 8.53
N LEU A 333 -5.76 13.18 8.41
CA LEU A 333 -5.17 12.75 7.14
C LEU A 333 -5.79 11.44 6.64
N LEU A 334 -6.02 10.48 7.55
CA LEU A 334 -6.70 9.23 7.22
C LEU A 334 -8.09 9.47 6.63
N ALA A 335 -8.90 10.36 7.23
CA ALA A 335 -10.23 10.65 6.69
C ALA A 335 -10.17 11.39 5.36
N GLN A 336 -9.19 12.26 5.18
CA GLN A 336 -8.98 13.02 3.94
C GLN A 336 -8.63 12.14 2.76
N VAL A 337 -7.90 11.04 2.95
CA VAL A 337 -7.44 10.14 1.86
C VAL A 337 -8.26 8.86 1.72
N ASP A 338 -8.98 8.48 2.79
CA ASP A 338 -9.70 7.21 2.86
C ASP A 338 -11.18 7.44 3.19
N SER A 339 -11.56 7.56 4.47
CA SER A 339 -12.97 7.40 4.89
C SER A 339 -13.97 8.42 4.31
N SER A 340 -13.50 9.57 3.82
CA SER A 340 -14.39 10.56 3.20
C SER A 340 -14.84 10.23 1.77
N ILE A 341 -14.30 9.16 1.18
CA ILE A 341 -14.71 8.65 -0.14
C ILE A 341 -15.22 7.22 -0.01
N GLY A 342 -16.35 6.94 -0.66
CA GLY A 342 -16.87 5.59 -0.85
C GLY A 342 -18.21 5.29 -0.21
N GLY A 343 -18.81 6.27 0.46
CA GLY A 343 -20.18 6.22 0.97
C GLY A 343 -20.41 5.27 2.14
N LYS A 344 -19.39 4.54 2.60
CA LYS A 344 -19.51 3.66 3.77
C LYS A 344 -19.70 4.52 5.01
N THR A 345 -20.87 4.43 5.63
CA THR A 345 -21.17 5.04 6.92
C THR A 345 -21.58 3.94 7.87
N ALA A 346 -21.11 3.99 9.11
CA ALA A 346 -21.38 2.92 10.05
C ALA A 346 -21.29 3.38 11.50
N ILE A 347 -21.83 2.56 12.40
CA ILE A 347 -21.66 2.68 13.84
C ILE A 347 -21.22 1.33 14.43
N ASN A 348 -20.62 1.39 15.62
CA ASN A 348 -20.19 0.22 16.37
C ASN A 348 -21.30 -0.27 17.30
N MET A 349 -21.31 -1.58 17.51
CA MET A 349 -22.06 -2.23 18.59
C MET A 349 -21.08 -2.91 19.54
N THR A 350 -21.53 -3.28 20.73
CA THR A 350 -20.72 -4.06 21.69
C THR A 350 -20.15 -5.34 21.07
N ALA A 351 -20.90 -6.00 20.19
CA ALA A 351 -20.50 -7.26 19.56
C ALA A 351 -19.55 -7.10 18.36
N ALA A 352 -19.58 -5.97 17.66
CA ALA A 352 -18.84 -5.80 16.41
C ALA A 352 -18.66 -4.33 16.02
N LYS A 353 -17.52 -4.03 15.39
CA LYS A 353 -17.25 -2.72 14.79
C LYS A 353 -17.85 -2.62 13.39
N ASN A 354 -18.33 -1.43 13.03
CA ASN A 354 -18.82 -1.07 11.69
C ASN A 354 -19.92 -2.00 11.12
N LEU A 355 -20.64 -2.74 11.95
CA LEU A 355 -21.59 -3.75 11.48
C LEU A 355 -22.95 -3.15 11.09
N ILE A 356 -23.38 -2.09 11.78
CA ILE A 356 -24.59 -1.35 11.43
C ILE A 356 -24.16 -0.15 10.59
N GLY A 357 -24.67 -0.03 9.38
CA GLY A 357 -24.29 1.05 8.48
C GLY A 357 -25.17 1.17 7.25
N THR A 358 -24.85 2.15 6.43
CA THR A 358 -25.47 2.38 5.12
C THR A 358 -24.40 2.78 4.10
N PHE A 359 -24.67 2.52 2.82
CA PHE A 359 -23.97 3.21 1.74
C PHE A 359 -24.71 4.51 1.45
N TYR A 360 -24.14 5.64 1.87
CA TYR A 360 -24.72 6.97 1.72
C TYR A 360 -23.65 7.95 1.27
N GLN A 361 -23.79 8.42 0.03
CA GLN A 361 -22.83 9.33 -0.59
C GLN A 361 -23.04 10.76 -0.09
N PRO A 362 -21.96 11.53 0.14
CA PRO A 362 -22.10 12.95 0.40
C PRO A 362 -22.48 13.71 -0.88
N ASP A 363 -23.05 14.90 -0.71
CA ASP A 363 -23.24 15.91 -1.76
C ASP A 363 -21.92 16.57 -2.15
N GLY A 364 -20.86 16.35 -1.35
CA GLY A 364 -19.52 16.90 -1.56
C GLY A 364 -18.59 16.71 -0.35
N VAL A 365 -17.29 16.82 -0.61
CA VAL A 365 -16.23 16.75 0.40
C VAL A 365 -15.35 18.00 0.33
N LEU A 366 -15.11 18.66 1.46
CA LEU A 366 -14.22 19.83 1.55
C LEU A 366 -12.99 19.47 2.38
N ILE A 367 -11.83 19.41 1.73
CA ILE A 367 -10.56 19.05 2.35
C ILE A 367 -9.71 20.32 2.49
N ASP A 368 -9.43 20.69 3.74
CA ASP A 368 -8.49 21.75 4.09
C ASP A 368 -7.20 21.14 4.68
N PRO A 369 -6.11 21.05 3.90
CA PRO A 369 -4.84 20.53 4.40
C PRO A 369 -4.23 21.31 5.58
N ALA A 370 -4.63 22.58 5.82
CA ALA A 370 -4.13 23.35 6.97
C ALA A 370 -4.54 22.72 8.31
N VAL A 371 -5.60 21.91 8.35
CA VAL A 371 -6.04 21.24 9.58
C VAL A 371 -5.02 20.22 10.12
N LEU A 372 -4.09 19.77 9.25
CA LEU A 372 -3.03 18.85 9.64
C LEU A 372 -2.02 19.50 10.60
N ASP A 373 -1.97 20.84 10.68
CA ASP A 373 -1.06 21.55 11.56
C ASP A 373 -1.35 21.27 13.05
N THR A 374 -2.62 21.11 13.42
CA THR A 374 -3.01 20.75 14.80
C THR A 374 -3.21 19.25 15.01
N LEU A 375 -3.06 18.43 13.97
CA LEU A 375 -3.29 16.99 14.06
C LEU A 375 -2.15 16.30 14.85
N PRO A 376 -2.46 15.48 15.88
CA PRO A 376 -1.42 14.74 16.61
C PRO A 376 -0.58 13.85 15.69
N GLN A 377 0.72 13.79 15.94
CA GLN A 377 1.69 13.05 15.10
C GLN A 377 1.31 11.58 14.87
N ARG A 378 0.73 10.92 15.88
CA ARG A 378 0.22 9.55 15.74
C ARG A 378 -0.88 9.44 14.68
N ARG A 379 -1.85 10.35 14.68
CA ARG A 379 -2.96 10.39 13.72
C ARG A 379 -2.50 10.76 12.32
N LEU A 380 -1.45 11.60 12.22
CA LEU A 380 -0.79 11.88 10.95
C LEU A 380 -0.20 10.60 10.36
N ARG A 381 0.57 9.83 11.15
CA ARG A 381 1.18 8.56 10.72
C ARG A 381 0.16 7.52 10.27
N GLU A 382 -1.01 7.45 10.91
CA GLU A 382 -2.12 6.57 10.50
C GLU A 382 -2.57 6.90 9.06
N GLY A 383 -2.72 8.18 8.72
CA GLY A 383 -3.03 8.58 7.34
C GLY A 383 -1.89 8.33 6.36
N VAL A 384 -0.63 8.50 6.78
CA VAL A 384 0.53 8.19 5.93
C VAL A 384 0.57 6.71 5.55
N ALA A 385 0.20 5.80 6.46
CA ALA A 385 0.16 4.38 6.14
C ALA A 385 -0.79 4.07 4.98
N GLU A 386 -1.98 4.67 4.95
CA GLU A 386 -2.92 4.52 3.83
C GLU A 386 -2.42 5.14 2.53
N ILE A 387 -1.72 6.28 2.61
CA ILE A 387 -1.12 6.92 1.43
C ILE A 387 0.00 6.05 0.84
N VAL A 388 0.86 5.48 1.69
CA VAL A 388 1.90 4.53 1.28
C VAL A 388 1.27 3.30 0.63
N LYS A 389 0.17 2.78 1.20
CA LYS A 389 -0.61 1.69 0.63
C LYS A 389 -1.11 2.07 -0.78
N ALA A 390 -1.79 3.19 -0.93
CA ALA A 390 -2.30 3.68 -2.21
C ALA A 390 -1.18 3.83 -3.26
N ALA A 391 -0.04 4.42 -2.87
CA ALA A 391 1.12 4.57 -3.72
C ALA A 391 1.69 3.22 -4.18
N ALA A 392 1.89 2.29 -3.24
CA ALA A 392 2.46 0.97 -3.52
C ALA A 392 1.63 0.16 -4.51
N ILE A 393 0.31 0.34 -4.49
CA ILE A 393 -0.59 -0.47 -5.33
C ILE A 393 -0.85 0.17 -6.69
N ALA A 394 -0.93 1.51 -6.76
CA ALA A 394 -1.51 2.16 -7.93
C ALA A 394 -0.84 3.47 -8.39
N ASP A 395 0.17 4.01 -7.69
CA ASP A 395 0.76 5.30 -8.05
C ASP A 395 2.27 5.38 -7.73
N VAL A 396 3.09 5.14 -8.77
CA VAL A 396 4.55 5.18 -8.68
C VAL A 396 5.11 6.60 -8.47
N ASP A 397 4.44 7.62 -8.97
CA ASP A 397 4.88 9.00 -8.82
C ASP A 397 4.63 9.49 -7.39
N LEU A 398 3.49 9.10 -6.80
CA LEU A 398 3.22 9.26 -5.38
C LEU A 398 4.24 8.48 -4.54
N TRP A 399 4.61 7.26 -4.92
CA TRP A 399 5.66 6.50 -4.21
C TRP A 399 6.99 7.25 -4.19
N GLN A 400 7.48 7.71 -5.35
CA GLN A 400 8.71 8.48 -5.46
C GLN A 400 8.65 9.83 -4.74
N LEU A 401 7.46 10.45 -4.68
CA LEU A 401 7.24 11.65 -3.91
C LEU A 401 7.44 11.37 -2.42
N LEU A 402 6.83 10.32 -1.89
CA LEU A 402 6.91 9.93 -0.48
C LEU A 402 8.35 9.60 -0.06
N GLU A 403 9.15 8.95 -0.91
CA GLU A 403 10.56 8.65 -0.65
C GLU A 403 11.42 9.91 -0.40
N ARG A 404 10.99 11.06 -0.94
CA ARG A 404 11.70 12.33 -0.80
C ARG A 404 11.31 13.09 0.47
N ILE A 405 10.16 12.78 1.07
CA ILE A 405 9.66 13.46 2.27
C ILE A 405 10.45 12.99 3.49
N ARG A 406 11.11 13.93 4.18
CA ARG A 406 12.01 13.61 5.30
C ARG A 406 11.34 13.67 6.66
N ASN A 407 10.29 14.47 6.81
CA ASN A 407 9.67 14.72 8.10
C ASN A 407 8.21 15.18 7.97
N SER A 408 7.51 15.27 9.11
CA SER A 408 6.10 15.65 9.16
C SER A 408 5.84 17.11 8.76
N THR A 409 6.82 18.01 8.90
CA THR A 409 6.69 19.40 8.47
C THR A 409 6.64 19.51 6.95
N GLU A 410 7.58 18.85 6.28
CA GLU A 410 7.61 18.79 4.81
C GLU A 410 6.34 18.11 4.26
N LEU A 411 5.90 17.02 4.90
CA LEU A 411 4.63 16.36 4.56
C LEU A 411 3.45 17.32 4.62
N LYS A 412 3.34 18.11 5.70
CA LYS A 412 2.26 19.08 5.87
C LYS A 412 2.35 20.21 4.86
N GLN A 413 3.54 20.68 4.50
CA GLN A 413 3.74 21.73 3.49
C GLN A 413 3.32 21.26 2.09
N ARG A 414 3.53 19.99 1.78
CA ARG A 414 3.23 19.37 0.49
C ARG A 414 1.95 18.54 0.51
N ALA A 415 1.08 18.78 1.47
CA ALA A 415 -0.08 17.93 1.72
C ALA A 415 -1.01 17.83 0.50
N GLU A 416 -1.23 18.91 -0.24
CA GLU A 416 -1.99 18.91 -1.50
C GLU A 416 -1.39 17.95 -2.54
N GLU A 417 -0.06 17.99 -2.72
CA GLU A 417 0.68 17.13 -3.66
C GLU A 417 0.58 15.64 -3.29
N ILE A 418 0.22 15.33 -2.04
CA ILE A 418 0.16 13.96 -1.50
C ILE A 418 -1.29 13.46 -1.44
N ILE A 419 -2.20 14.28 -0.93
CA ILE A 419 -3.61 13.96 -0.74
C ILE A 419 -4.28 13.77 -2.10
N ILE A 420 -4.01 14.63 -3.08
CA ILE A 420 -4.69 14.57 -4.39
C ILE A 420 -4.40 13.26 -5.13
N PRO A 421 -3.14 12.81 -5.30
CA PRO A 421 -2.87 11.52 -5.93
C PRO A 421 -3.46 10.35 -5.14
N ALA A 422 -3.35 10.34 -3.81
CA ALA A 422 -3.95 9.30 -2.98
C ALA A 422 -5.49 9.22 -3.17
N LEU A 423 -6.16 10.36 -3.28
CA LEU A 423 -7.59 10.43 -3.55
C LEU A 423 -7.96 9.92 -4.94
N LYS A 424 -7.13 10.18 -5.96
CA LYS A 424 -7.35 9.67 -7.32
C LYS A 424 -7.30 8.15 -7.37
N VAL A 425 -6.38 7.53 -6.63
CA VAL A 425 -6.34 6.06 -6.49
C VAL A 425 -7.67 5.57 -5.92
N LYS A 426 -8.14 6.17 -4.82
CA LYS A 426 -9.39 5.76 -4.20
C LYS A 426 -10.62 6.03 -5.08
N GLN A 427 -10.66 7.17 -5.77
CA GLN A 427 -11.70 7.53 -6.72
C GLN A 427 -11.88 6.43 -7.77
N GLN A 428 -10.81 6.01 -8.44
CA GLN A 428 -10.87 4.99 -9.49
C GLN A 428 -11.47 3.67 -9.00
N VAL A 429 -11.19 3.30 -7.74
CA VAL A 429 -11.74 2.09 -7.12
C VAL A 429 -13.22 2.26 -6.82
N VAL A 430 -13.62 3.41 -6.26
CA VAL A 430 -15.01 3.68 -5.89
C VAL A 430 -15.92 3.85 -7.11
N GLU A 431 -15.46 4.48 -8.19
CA GLU A 431 -16.23 4.63 -9.43
C GLU A 431 -16.45 3.29 -10.14
N LYS A 432 -15.53 2.32 -9.97
CA LYS A 432 -15.67 0.96 -10.50
C LYS A 432 -16.54 0.06 -9.62
N ASP A 433 -16.45 0.22 -8.29
CA ASP A 433 -17.13 -0.62 -7.30
C ASP A 433 -17.67 0.21 -6.13
N GLU A 434 -18.81 0.86 -6.37
CA GLU A 434 -19.47 1.74 -5.40
C GLU A 434 -19.86 0.98 -4.12
N PHE A 435 -20.39 -0.24 -4.27
CA PHE A 435 -21.01 -1.04 -3.21
C PHE A 435 -20.09 -2.07 -2.57
N ASP A 436 -18.79 -2.07 -2.90
CA ASP A 436 -17.81 -3.01 -2.34
C ASP A 436 -18.14 -4.47 -2.62
N GLN A 437 -18.46 -4.79 -3.88
CA GLN A 437 -18.94 -6.11 -4.29
C GLN A 437 -17.85 -7.08 -4.72
N ASN A 438 -16.57 -6.68 -4.86
CA ASN A 438 -15.37 -7.57 -4.87
C ASN A 438 -14.08 -6.84 -5.34
N GLN A 439 -14.17 -5.69 -6.01
CA GLN A 439 -13.00 -5.02 -6.62
C GLN A 439 -12.31 -4.01 -5.68
N ARG A 440 -12.90 -3.76 -4.51
CA ARG A 440 -12.36 -2.87 -3.46
C ARG A 440 -11.36 -3.55 -2.51
N LEU A 441 -11.12 -4.85 -2.65
CA LEU A 441 -10.06 -5.57 -1.93
C LEU A 441 -8.70 -5.22 -2.57
N ILE A 442 -8.19 -4.04 -2.22
CA ILE A 442 -6.84 -3.60 -2.58
C ILE A 442 -6.04 -3.25 -1.32
#